data_AF-A0A7X2J1Z4-F1
#
_entry.id   AF-A0A7X2J1Z4-F1
#
_cell.length_a   1.000
_cell.length_b   1.000
_cell.length_c   1.000
_cell.angle_alpha   90.00
_cell.angle_beta   90.00
_cell.angle_gamma   90.00
#
_symmetry.space_group_name_H-M   'P 1'
#
loop_
_entity.id
_entity.type
_entity.pdbx_description
1 polymer ?
#
loop_
_entity_poly.entity_id
_entity_poly.type
_entity_poly.pdbx_seq_one_letter_code
_entity_poly.pdbx_strand_id
1 'polypeptide(L)'
;MTRLALNTKEKELGSYIGKILRDHFGKGPGSVFAAISYPYVTVYIKDFLTPMENKLLDSEQEKYVQKIRDMLMETLIEEIKAYIKLNIDMEISEFYYDWNLSTHTGMFSGIAAGSQKNSSTYLNQLGVHNEIIEVSIKAEKAPVNVYSCLLNPRTLIVVRSGILTAIEKEIIKIGYPEILTLAKRNLEKGILDEHKNQLQSLLDADFENTFTSWDFDRDKSVFLFILKPHNP
;
A
#
# COMPACT_ATOMS: atom_id res chain seq x y z
N MET A 1 10.10 22.56 1.84
CA MET A 1 10.84 21.86 2.92
C MET A 1 12.20 21.45 2.38
N THR A 2 13.29 21.59 3.13
CA THR A 2 14.62 21.12 2.67
C THR A 2 14.67 19.58 2.72
N ARG A 3 15.52 18.94 1.90
CA ARG A 3 15.68 17.46 1.90
C ARG A 3 16.09 16.92 3.28
N LEU A 4 16.94 17.66 4.01
CA LEU A 4 17.35 17.28 5.37
C LEU A 4 16.16 17.28 6.34
N ALA A 5 15.34 18.34 6.32
CA ALA A 5 14.15 18.42 7.17
C ALA A 5 13.12 17.33 6.82
N LEU A 6 12.97 17.01 5.53
CA LEU A 6 12.10 15.92 5.07
C LEU A 6 12.57 14.55 5.60
N ASN A 7 13.87 14.26 5.49
CA ASN A 7 14.45 13.01 6.01
C ASN A 7 14.27 12.88 7.53
N THR A 8 14.33 13.99 8.28
CA THR A 8 14.05 13.99 9.72
C THR A 8 12.59 13.62 9.99
N LYS A 9 11.63 14.25 9.29
CA LYS A 9 10.20 13.93 9.42
C LYS A 9 9.89 12.48 9.04
N GLU A 10 10.54 11.94 8.00
CA GLU A 10 10.41 10.53 7.61
C GLU A 10 10.87 9.58 8.73
N LYS A 11 12.00 9.88 9.38
CA LYS A 11 12.50 9.09 10.53
C LYS A 11 11.58 9.18 11.74
N GLU A 12 11.06 10.37 12.04
CA GLU A 12 10.13 10.60 13.14
C GLU A 12 8.81 9.84 12.93
N LEU A 13 8.26 9.90 11.71
CA LEU A 13 7.08 9.13 11.33
C LEU A 13 7.34 7.62 11.45
N GLY A 14 8.47 7.12 10.92
CA GLY A 14 8.82 5.70 11.06
C GLY A 14 8.92 5.25 12.52
N SER A 15 9.50 6.09 13.38
CA SER A 15 9.61 5.83 14.82
C SER A 15 8.24 5.84 15.51
N TYR A 16 7.37 6.78 15.17
CA TYR A 16 6.00 6.85 15.67
C TYR A 16 5.19 5.62 15.28
N ILE A 17 5.25 5.21 14.01
CA ILE A 17 4.58 3.99 13.53
C ILE A 17 5.14 2.74 14.22
N GLY A 18 6.45 2.65 14.41
CA GLY A 18 7.06 1.54 15.16
C GLY A 18 6.56 1.46 16.60
N LYS A 19 6.32 2.61 17.25
CA LYS A 19 5.75 2.70 18.59
C LYS A 19 4.27 2.32 18.61
N ILE A 20 3.44 2.91 17.75
CA ILE A 20 1.98 2.67 17.78
C ILE A 20 1.65 1.19 17.52
N LEU A 21 2.39 0.54 16.60
CA LEU A 21 2.26 -0.89 16.33
C LEU A 21 2.70 -1.73 17.53
N ARG A 22 3.79 -1.36 18.21
CA ARG A 22 4.22 -2.06 19.43
C ARG A 22 3.19 -1.97 20.54
N ASP A 23 2.63 -0.78 20.74
CA ASP A 23 1.67 -0.51 21.81
C ASP A 23 0.37 -1.30 21.61
N HIS A 24 -0.10 -1.44 20.36
CA HIS A 24 -1.36 -2.13 20.05
C HIS A 24 -1.21 -3.65 19.79
N PHE A 25 -0.10 -4.09 19.20
CA PHE A 25 0.15 -5.51 18.89
C PHE A 25 1.01 -6.23 19.93
N GLY A 26 1.56 -5.53 20.91
CA GLY A 26 2.47 -6.07 21.93
C GLY A 26 3.89 -6.38 21.44
N LYS A 27 4.14 -6.28 20.12
CA LYS A 27 5.47 -6.39 19.50
C LYS A 27 5.58 -5.34 18.41
N GLY A 28 6.68 -4.61 18.38
CA GLY A 28 6.97 -3.67 17.30
C GLY A 28 7.63 -4.35 16.10
N PRO A 29 7.60 -3.71 14.91
CA PRO A 29 8.35 -4.17 13.74
C PRO A 29 9.86 -4.11 13.98
N GLY A 30 10.62 -4.88 13.21
CA GLY A 30 12.09 -4.81 13.22
C GLY A 30 12.62 -3.54 12.58
N SER A 31 11.96 -3.06 11.51
CA SER A 31 12.25 -1.76 10.92
C SER A 31 11.03 -1.13 10.24
N VAL A 32 11.04 0.20 10.16
CA VAL A 32 9.99 1.01 9.53
C VAL A 32 10.65 2.11 8.69
N PHE A 33 10.27 2.20 7.42
CA PHE A 33 10.78 3.18 6.47
C PHE A 33 9.63 4.03 5.96
N ALA A 34 9.63 5.31 6.29
CA ALA A 34 8.66 6.24 5.72
C ALA A 34 9.27 6.99 4.52
N ALA A 35 8.43 7.33 3.55
CA ALA A 35 8.73 8.24 2.46
C ALA A 35 7.63 9.29 2.35
N ILE A 36 8.02 10.55 2.25
CA ILE A 36 7.10 11.69 2.16
C ILE A 36 7.38 12.41 0.85
N SER A 37 6.41 12.42 -0.05
CA SER A 37 6.47 13.15 -1.31
C SER A 37 5.07 13.59 -1.70
N TYR A 38 4.73 14.85 -1.41
CA TYR A 38 3.38 15.38 -1.60
C TYR A 38 2.83 15.03 -3.00
N PRO A 39 1.60 14.50 -3.11
CA PRO A 39 0.61 14.34 -2.04
C PRO A 39 0.66 13.02 -1.24
N TYR A 40 1.74 12.26 -1.35
CA TYR A 40 1.88 10.91 -0.80
C TYR A 40 2.70 10.88 0.49
N VAL A 41 2.24 10.04 1.42
CA VAL A 41 3.04 9.51 2.52
C VAL A 41 2.95 8.00 2.46
N THR A 42 4.07 7.31 2.46
CA THR A 42 4.09 5.85 2.46
C THR A 42 4.97 5.33 3.57
N VAL A 43 4.60 4.21 4.15
CA VAL A 43 5.37 3.54 5.19
C VAL A 43 5.54 2.08 4.82
N TYR A 44 6.78 1.60 4.79
CA TYR A 44 7.11 0.20 4.60
C TYR A 44 7.59 -0.39 5.93
N ILE A 45 6.98 -1.48 6.34
CA ILE A 45 7.18 -2.15 7.63
C ILE A 45 7.82 -3.52 7.37
N LYS A 46 8.88 -3.84 8.11
CA LYS A 46 9.57 -5.14 8.02
C LYS A 46 9.64 -5.87 9.36
N ASP A 47 9.73 -7.19 9.27
CA ASP A 47 9.89 -8.11 10.41
C ASP A 47 8.79 -7.94 11.46
N PHE A 48 7.54 -7.86 10.98
CA PHE A 48 6.36 -7.59 11.79
C PHE A 48 5.41 -8.79 11.84
N LEU A 49 5.67 -9.67 12.81
CA LEU A 49 4.82 -10.80 13.17
C LEU A 49 4.97 -11.10 14.66
N THR A 50 3.86 -11.22 15.38
CA THR A 50 3.85 -11.61 16.80
C THR A 50 4.03 -13.13 16.96
N PRO A 51 4.52 -13.61 18.11
CA PRO A 51 4.64 -15.05 18.35
C PRO A 51 3.31 -15.81 18.24
N MET A 52 2.21 -15.17 18.65
CA MET A 52 0.86 -15.75 18.56
C MET A 52 0.40 -15.85 17.11
N GLU A 53 0.58 -14.79 16.31
CA GLU A 53 0.27 -14.81 14.88
C GLU A 53 1.08 -15.90 14.16
N ASN A 54 2.35 -16.10 14.50
CA ASN A 54 3.16 -17.17 13.92
C ASN A 54 2.55 -18.56 14.15
N LYS A 55 2.01 -18.83 15.34
CA LYS A 55 1.34 -20.10 15.63
C LYS A 55 0.03 -20.28 14.86
N LEU A 56 -0.69 -19.19 14.59
CA LEU A 56 -1.88 -19.23 13.74
C LEU A 56 -1.51 -19.49 12.27
N LEU A 57 -0.43 -18.88 11.77
CA LEU A 57 0.06 -19.14 10.42
C LEU A 57 0.48 -20.62 10.24
N ASP A 58 1.17 -21.20 11.23
CA ASP A 58 1.57 -22.62 11.23
C ASP A 58 0.36 -23.59 11.15
N SER A 59 -0.85 -23.13 11.45
CA SER A 59 -2.09 -23.92 11.47
C SER A 59 -3.09 -23.54 10.36
N GLU A 60 -2.59 -22.90 9.29
CA GLU A 60 -3.38 -22.45 8.13
C GLU A 60 -4.51 -21.47 8.50
N GLN A 61 -4.35 -20.74 9.62
CA GLN A 61 -5.33 -19.80 10.15
C GLN A 61 -5.05 -18.34 9.75
N GLU A 62 -4.40 -18.11 8.61
CA GLU A 62 -4.03 -16.79 8.10
C GLU A 62 -5.20 -15.79 8.08
N LYS A 63 -6.39 -16.23 7.68
CA LYS A 63 -7.60 -15.39 7.63
C LYS A 63 -7.92 -14.71 8.97
N TYR A 64 -7.62 -15.36 10.09
CA TYR A 64 -7.88 -14.78 11.42
C TYR A 64 -6.82 -13.74 11.79
N VAL A 65 -5.55 -13.95 11.40
CA VAL A 65 -4.49 -12.96 11.57
C VAL A 65 -4.82 -11.68 10.79
N GLN A 66 -5.22 -11.82 9.53
CA GLN A 66 -5.66 -10.69 8.70
C GLN A 66 -6.84 -9.95 9.35
N LYS A 67 -7.88 -10.69 9.77
CA LYS A 67 -9.05 -10.09 10.42
C LYS A 67 -8.73 -9.31 11.69
N ILE A 68 -7.84 -9.83 12.54
CA ILE A 68 -7.41 -9.13 13.77
C ILE A 68 -6.67 -7.84 13.42
N ARG A 69 -5.78 -7.88 12.41
CA ARG A 69 -5.07 -6.70 11.93
C ARG A 69 -6.04 -5.65 11.36
N ASP A 70 -7.02 -6.07 10.58
CA ASP A 70 -8.03 -5.17 10.01
C ASP A 70 -8.83 -4.44 11.11
N MET A 71 -9.30 -5.17 12.13
CA MET A 71 -10.01 -4.55 13.27
C MET A 71 -9.16 -3.52 14.01
N LEU A 72 -7.85 -3.78 14.19
CA LEU A 72 -6.96 -2.83 14.85
C LEU A 72 -6.72 -1.58 13.98
N MET A 73 -6.65 -1.74 12.66
CA MET A 73 -6.41 -0.63 11.75
C MET A 73 -7.52 0.42 11.77
N GLU A 74 -8.77 0.05 12.02
CA GLU A 74 -9.89 1.00 12.13
C GLU A 74 -9.59 2.14 13.12
N THR A 75 -8.94 1.83 14.24
CA THR A 75 -8.55 2.83 15.24
C THR A 75 -7.21 3.49 14.90
N LEU A 76 -6.22 2.70 14.49
CA LEU A 76 -4.86 3.19 14.21
C LEU A 76 -4.81 4.22 13.09
N ILE A 77 -5.68 4.10 12.08
CA ILE A 77 -5.70 5.02 10.93
C ILE A 77 -5.91 6.47 11.40
N GLU A 78 -6.85 6.70 12.32
CA GLU A 78 -7.18 8.06 12.76
C GLU A 78 -6.06 8.67 13.61
N GLU A 79 -5.41 7.87 14.46
CA GLU A 79 -4.21 8.30 15.20
C GLU A 79 -3.06 8.65 14.26
N ILE A 80 -2.81 7.82 13.25
CA ILE A 80 -1.76 8.05 12.25
C ILE A 80 -2.05 9.31 11.44
N LYS A 81 -3.29 9.51 10.98
CA LYS A 81 -3.70 10.73 10.27
C LYS A 81 -3.49 11.97 11.14
N ALA A 82 -3.88 11.93 12.41
CA ALA A 82 -3.68 13.03 13.35
C ALA A 82 -2.19 13.35 13.54
N TYR A 83 -1.34 12.33 13.70
CA TYR A 83 0.10 12.52 13.79
C TYR A 83 0.68 13.17 12.52
N ILE A 84 0.30 12.68 11.33
CA ILE A 84 0.75 13.24 10.06
C ILE A 84 0.31 14.70 9.92
N LYS A 85 -0.94 15.03 10.27
CA LYS A 85 -1.43 16.42 10.24
C LYS A 85 -0.61 17.33 11.15
N LEU A 86 -0.37 16.93 12.39
CA LEU A 86 0.31 17.76 13.40
C LEU A 86 1.82 17.93 13.14
N ASN A 87 2.50 16.86 12.69
CA ASN A 87 3.97 16.85 12.60
C ASN A 87 4.49 17.04 11.18
N ILE A 88 3.72 16.63 10.16
CA ILE A 88 4.13 16.72 8.75
C ILE A 88 3.43 17.89 8.05
N ASP A 89 2.35 18.43 8.62
CA ASP A 89 1.48 19.45 8.03
C ASP A 89 0.82 18.96 6.74
N MET A 90 0.31 17.73 6.79
CA MET A 90 -0.38 17.10 5.66
C MET A 90 -1.71 16.50 6.10
N GLU A 91 -2.78 16.88 5.41
CA GLU A 91 -4.13 16.40 5.69
C GLU A 91 -4.47 15.22 4.80
N ILE A 92 -4.41 14.02 5.36
CA ILE A 92 -4.63 12.77 4.64
C ILE A 92 -6.13 12.49 4.53
N SER A 93 -6.64 12.48 3.29
CA SER A 93 -8.05 12.17 2.99
C SER A 93 -8.29 10.72 2.60
N GLU A 94 -7.27 10.03 2.08
CA GLU A 94 -7.33 8.63 1.66
C GLU A 94 -6.21 7.88 2.37
N PHE A 95 -6.52 6.74 2.99
CA PHE A 95 -5.54 5.92 3.70
C PHE A 95 -5.72 4.45 3.30
N TYR A 96 -4.61 3.85 2.89
CA TYR A 96 -4.53 2.50 2.38
C TYR A 96 -3.52 1.72 3.21
N TYR A 97 -3.80 0.44 3.44
CA TYR A 97 -2.88 -0.46 4.10
C TYR A 97 -3.03 -1.89 3.54
N ASP A 98 -1.97 -2.67 3.70
CA ASP A 98 -1.91 -4.08 3.33
C ASP A 98 -0.83 -4.78 4.16
N TRP A 99 -1.04 -6.06 4.40
CA TRP A 99 -0.15 -6.92 5.16
C TRP A 99 0.26 -8.11 4.31
N ASN A 100 1.55 -8.32 4.18
CA ASN A 100 2.10 -9.51 3.55
C ASN A 100 2.65 -10.42 4.65
N LEU A 101 1.81 -11.36 5.10
CA LEU A 101 2.13 -12.23 6.23
C LEU A 101 3.20 -13.27 5.90
N SER A 102 3.34 -13.70 4.64
CA SER A 102 4.40 -14.64 4.25
C SER A 102 5.80 -14.00 4.28
N THR A 103 5.89 -12.68 4.09
CA THR A 103 7.16 -11.93 4.17
C THR A 103 7.31 -11.14 5.47
N HIS A 104 6.35 -11.24 6.39
CA HIS A 104 6.28 -10.46 7.63
C HIS A 104 6.41 -8.95 7.42
N THR A 105 5.80 -8.43 6.36
CA THR A 105 5.88 -7.02 6.00
C THR A 105 4.50 -6.37 5.91
N GLY A 106 4.49 -5.05 5.91
CA GLY A 106 3.28 -4.25 5.74
C GLY A 106 3.53 -2.95 5.01
N MET A 107 2.46 -2.37 4.49
CA MET A 107 2.47 -1.03 3.92
C MET A 107 1.43 -0.16 4.64
N PHE A 108 1.72 1.13 4.74
CA PHE A 108 0.71 2.18 4.81
C PHE A 108 0.90 3.16 3.65
N SER A 109 -0.17 3.75 3.13
CA SER A 109 -0.13 4.80 2.13
C SER A 109 -1.24 5.81 2.39
N GLY A 110 -0.86 7.05 2.68
CA GLY A 110 -1.76 8.20 2.79
C GLY A 110 -1.68 9.10 1.56
N ILE A 111 -2.83 9.60 1.11
CA ILE A 111 -2.95 10.59 0.04
C ILE A 111 -3.64 11.84 0.59
N ALA A 112 -3.02 13.00 0.39
CA ALA A 112 -3.50 14.28 0.87
C ALA A 112 -4.74 14.80 0.12
N ALA A 113 -5.60 15.54 0.81
CA ALA A 113 -6.76 16.19 0.23
C ALA A 113 -6.36 17.28 -0.80
N GLY A 114 -7.19 17.48 -1.83
CA GLY A 114 -7.05 18.58 -2.80
C GLY A 114 -5.80 18.50 -3.70
N SER A 115 -5.14 17.35 -3.75
CA SER A 115 -3.88 17.22 -4.46
C SER A 115 -4.06 17.33 -5.98
N GLN A 116 -3.43 18.33 -6.60
CA GLN A 116 -3.08 18.21 -8.02
C GLN A 116 -2.06 17.06 -8.14
N LYS A 117 -2.32 16.14 -9.07
CA LYS A 117 -1.42 15.03 -9.39
C LYS A 117 -0.07 15.63 -9.81
N ASN A 118 0.95 15.52 -8.95
CA ASN A 118 2.27 16.02 -9.28
C ASN A 118 2.82 15.24 -10.48
N SER A 119 3.24 15.96 -11.51
CA SER A 119 3.67 15.43 -12.82
C SER A 119 5.11 14.90 -12.82
N SER A 120 5.53 14.21 -11.74
CA SER A 120 6.85 13.59 -11.74
C SER A 120 6.80 12.32 -12.61
N THR A 121 7.14 12.47 -13.88
CA THR A 121 7.29 11.35 -14.80
C THR A 121 8.58 10.61 -14.50
N TYR A 122 8.57 9.28 -14.57
CA TYR A 122 9.76 8.44 -14.51
C TYR A 122 9.92 7.65 -15.80
N LEU A 123 11.11 7.08 -16.01
CA LEU A 123 11.43 6.32 -17.21
C LEU A 123 10.42 5.17 -17.40
N ASN A 124 9.95 4.97 -18.64
CA ASN A 124 8.98 3.92 -19.01
C ASN A 124 7.64 3.98 -18.27
N GLN A 125 7.26 5.12 -17.67
CA GLN A 125 6.00 5.25 -16.93
C GLN A 125 4.76 4.82 -17.73
N LEU A 126 4.67 5.18 -19.01
CA LEU A 126 3.56 4.75 -19.88
C LEU A 126 3.55 3.23 -20.08
N GLY A 127 4.72 2.60 -20.22
CA GLY A 127 4.82 1.15 -20.29
C GLY A 127 4.35 0.48 -19.01
N VAL A 128 4.73 1.03 -17.85
CA VAL A 128 4.23 0.55 -16.55
C VAL A 128 2.71 0.74 -16.44
N HIS A 129 2.16 1.87 -16.89
CA HIS A 129 0.71 2.08 -16.89
C HIS A 129 -0.01 1.05 -17.76
N ASN A 130 0.48 0.77 -18.96
CA ASN A 130 -0.10 -0.23 -19.84
C ASN A 130 -0.10 -1.62 -19.18
N GLU A 131 1.01 -2.00 -18.57
CA GLU A 131 1.11 -3.29 -17.88
C GLU A 131 0.15 -3.40 -16.69
N ILE A 132 -0.02 -2.31 -15.93
CA ILE A 132 -1.00 -2.23 -14.84
C ILE A 132 -2.45 -2.29 -15.36
N ILE A 133 -2.72 -1.71 -16.54
CA ILE A 133 -4.02 -1.81 -17.19
C ILE A 133 -4.32 -3.26 -17.57
N GLU A 134 -3.34 -4.00 -18.12
CA GLU A 134 -3.50 -5.43 -18.44
C GLU A 134 -3.77 -6.27 -17.19
N VAL A 135 -3.06 -6.01 -16.08
CA VAL A 135 -3.34 -6.65 -14.78
C VAL A 135 -4.78 -6.39 -14.35
N SER A 136 -5.27 -5.15 -14.44
CA SER A 136 -6.67 -4.81 -14.13
C SER A 136 -7.65 -5.52 -15.06
N ILE A 137 -7.41 -5.54 -16.37
CA ILE A 137 -8.32 -6.17 -17.35
C ILE A 137 -8.50 -7.67 -17.04
N LYS A 138 -7.41 -8.36 -16.68
CA LYS A 138 -7.47 -9.77 -16.29
C LYS A 138 -8.22 -10.00 -14.97
N ALA A 139 -8.06 -9.08 -14.00
CA ALA A 139 -8.69 -9.22 -12.69
C ALA A 139 -10.16 -8.78 -12.67
N GLU A 140 -10.53 -7.80 -13.50
CA GLU A 140 -11.78 -7.04 -13.40
C GLU A 140 -12.16 -6.39 -14.75
N LYS A 141 -11.87 -5.10 -14.93
CA LYS A 141 -12.02 -4.32 -16.17
C LYS A 141 -10.88 -3.29 -16.25
N ALA A 142 -10.74 -2.65 -17.41
CA ALA A 142 -9.80 -1.54 -17.55
C ALA A 142 -10.14 -0.39 -16.57
N PRO A 143 -9.13 0.18 -15.88
CA PRO A 143 -9.32 1.34 -15.02
C PRO A 143 -9.67 2.57 -15.86
N VAL A 144 -10.52 3.45 -15.33
CA VAL A 144 -10.82 4.74 -15.97
C VAL A 144 -9.60 5.65 -15.94
N ASN A 145 -8.82 5.61 -14.86
CA ASN A 145 -7.55 6.33 -14.76
C ASN A 145 -6.50 5.48 -14.07
N VAL A 146 -5.25 5.62 -14.55
CA VAL A 146 -4.05 5.17 -13.85
C VAL A 146 -3.16 6.39 -13.60
N TYR A 147 -2.63 6.48 -12.39
CA TYR A 147 -1.60 7.45 -12.02
C TYR A 147 -0.48 6.70 -11.33
N SER A 148 0.76 7.15 -11.48
CA SER A 148 1.86 6.62 -10.69
C SER A 148 2.89 7.69 -10.36
N CYS A 149 3.62 7.48 -9.27
CA CYS A 149 4.67 8.36 -8.81
C CYS A 149 5.79 7.54 -8.17
N LEU A 150 7.01 7.74 -8.67
CA LEU A 150 8.21 7.21 -8.03
C LEU A 150 8.60 8.16 -6.90
N LEU A 151 8.21 7.84 -5.66
CA LEU A 151 8.40 8.69 -4.49
C LEU A 151 9.88 8.84 -4.13
N ASN A 152 10.63 7.76 -4.39
CA ASN A 152 12.08 7.67 -4.32
C ASN A 152 12.51 6.44 -5.15
N PRO A 153 13.81 6.22 -5.41
CA PRO A 153 14.26 5.09 -6.24
C PRO A 153 13.79 3.70 -5.78
N ARG A 154 13.36 3.54 -4.52
CA ARG A 154 12.92 2.28 -3.91
C ARG A 154 11.42 2.18 -3.71
N THR A 155 10.64 3.19 -4.07
CA THR A 155 9.20 3.22 -3.75
C THR A 155 8.39 3.83 -4.88
N LEU A 156 7.61 2.98 -5.55
CA LEU A 156 6.65 3.38 -6.57
C LEU A 156 5.23 3.20 -6.02
N ILE A 157 4.42 4.25 -6.09
CA ILE A 157 2.98 4.16 -5.86
C ILE A 157 2.24 4.23 -7.20
N VAL A 158 1.24 3.39 -7.38
CA VAL A 158 0.33 3.39 -8.52
C VAL A 158 -1.10 3.45 -7.99
N VAL A 159 -1.87 4.43 -8.45
CA VAL A 159 -3.27 4.63 -8.07
C VAL A 159 -4.14 4.37 -9.28
N ARG A 160 -5.15 3.50 -9.12
CA ARG A 160 -6.16 3.22 -10.13
C ARG A 160 -7.51 3.73 -9.65
N SER A 161 -8.37 4.15 -10.58
CA SER A 161 -9.75 4.54 -10.28
C SER A 161 -10.73 4.04 -11.33
N GLY A 162 -11.97 3.78 -10.92
CA GLY A 162 -13.03 3.30 -11.80
C GLY A 162 -12.80 1.86 -12.22
N ILE A 163 -12.41 1.01 -11.27
CA ILE A 163 -12.00 -0.38 -11.47
C ILE A 163 -13.12 -1.38 -11.20
N LEU A 164 -14.10 -1.02 -10.37
CA LEU A 164 -15.15 -1.94 -9.95
C LEU A 164 -16.11 -2.30 -11.09
N THR A 165 -16.33 -3.60 -11.25
CA THR A 165 -17.35 -4.19 -12.12
C THR A 165 -18.75 -4.07 -11.49
N ALA A 166 -19.80 -4.35 -12.27
CA ALA A 166 -21.17 -4.27 -11.79
C ALA A 166 -21.47 -5.27 -10.65
N ILE A 167 -20.93 -6.49 -10.73
CA ILE A 167 -21.13 -7.51 -9.71
C ILE A 167 -20.45 -7.15 -8.39
N GLU A 168 -19.23 -6.59 -8.44
CA GLU A 168 -18.50 -6.16 -7.25
C GLU A 168 -19.23 -5.02 -6.53
N LYS A 169 -19.78 -4.07 -7.28
CA LYS A 169 -20.63 -3.00 -6.73
C LYS A 169 -21.85 -3.56 -5.99
N GLU A 170 -22.49 -4.60 -6.52
CA GLU A 170 -23.61 -5.23 -5.82
C GLU A 170 -23.15 -5.98 -4.56
N ILE A 171 -22.02 -6.69 -4.60
CA ILE A 171 -21.44 -7.38 -3.42
C ILE A 171 -21.18 -6.40 -2.27
N ILE A 172 -20.62 -5.22 -2.58
CA ILE A 172 -20.41 -4.16 -1.60
C ILE A 172 -21.75 -3.69 -1.01
N LYS A 173 -22.73 -3.43 -1.87
CA LYS A 173 -24.06 -2.92 -1.48
C LYS A 173 -24.84 -3.88 -0.60
N ILE A 174 -24.70 -5.20 -0.79
CA ILE A 174 -25.36 -6.21 0.06
C ILE A 174 -24.58 -6.51 1.36
N GLY A 175 -23.50 -5.77 1.64
CA GLY A 175 -22.81 -5.81 2.94
C GLY A 175 -21.65 -6.81 3.03
N TYR A 176 -21.02 -7.18 1.91
CA TYR A 176 -19.87 -8.10 1.91
C TYR A 176 -18.54 -7.52 1.37
N PRO A 177 -18.13 -6.29 1.74
CA PRO A 177 -16.86 -5.72 1.27
C PRO A 177 -15.64 -6.52 1.77
N GLU A 178 -15.67 -7.10 2.96
CA GLU A 178 -14.55 -7.88 3.50
C GLU A 178 -14.22 -9.12 2.64
N ILE A 179 -15.26 -9.85 2.21
CA ILE A 179 -15.10 -11.02 1.34
C ILE A 179 -14.56 -10.59 -0.02
N LEU A 180 -15.05 -9.46 -0.54
CA LEU A 180 -14.54 -8.91 -1.79
C LEU A 180 -13.05 -8.54 -1.68
N THR A 181 -12.64 -7.87 -0.60
CA THR A 181 -11.23 -7.54 -0.34
C THR A 181 -10.35 -8.79 -0.34
N LEU A 182 -10.76 -9.84 0.37
CA LEU A 182 -9.99 -11.09 0.44
C LEU A 182 -9.85 -11.74 -0.95
N ALA A 183 -10.94 -11.83 -1.70
CA ALA A 183 -10.95 -12.40 -3.04
C ALA A 183 -10.08 -11.59 -4.01
N LYS A 184 -10.24 -10.26 -4.03
CA LYS A 184 -9.45 -9.36 -4.88
C LYS A 184 -7.97 -9.40 -4.53
N ARG A 185 -7.62 -9.46 -3.24
CA ARG A 185 -6.21 -9.57 -2.80
C ARG A 185 -5.52 -10.80 -3.36
N ASN A 186 -6.17 -11.96 -3.29
CA ASN A 186 -5.59 -13.18 -3.82
C ASN A 186 -5.49 -13.14 -5.36
N LEU A 187 -6.55 -12.68 -6.02
CA LEU A 187 -6.61 -12.61 -7.49
C LEU A 187 -5.59 -11.63 -8.06
N GLU A 188 -5.61 -10.37 -7.60
CA GLU A 188 -4.75 -9.31 -8.15
C GLU A 188 -3.28 -9.54 -7.85
N LYS A 189 -2.92 -10.04 -6.65
CA LYS A 189 -1.52 -10.40 -6.36
C LYS A 189 -1.04 -11.54 -7.24
N GLY A 190 -1.88 -12.55 -7.49
CA GLY A 190 -1.54 -13.66 -8.38
C GLY A 190 -1.28 -13.19 -9.82
N ILE A 191 -2.20 -12.40 -10.37
CA ILE A 191 -2.05 -11.84 -11.72
C ILE A 191 -0.83 -10.91 -11.78
N LEU A 192 -0.63 -10.06 -10.78
CA LEU A 192 0.51 -9.14 -10.75
C LEU A 192 1.86 -9.89 -10.74
N ASP A 193 1.93 -11.08 -10.14
CA ASP A 193 3.11 -11.93 -10.19
C ASP A 193 3.40 -12.45 -11.61
N GLU A 194 2.37 -12.77 -12.41
CA GLU A 194 2.55 -13.14 -13.83
C GLU A 194 3.19 -12.00 -14.64
N HIS A 195 2.85 -10.75 -14.29
CA HIS A 195 3.33 -9.53 -14.96
C HIS A 195 4.64 -8.98 -14.35
N LYS A 196 5.15 -9.61 -13.28
CA LYS A 196 6.30 -9.12 -12.51
C LYS A 196 7.54 -8.90 -13.36
N ASN A 197 7.90 -9.87 -14.22
CA ASN A 197 9.13 -9.79 -15.03
C ASN A 197 9.10 -8.59 -15.99
N GLN A 198 7.95 -8.33 -16.61
CA GLN A 198 7.77 -7.20 -17.52
C GLN A 198 7.85 -5.88 -16.76
N LEU A 199 7.18 -5.79 -15.60
CA LEU A 199 7.25 -4.60 -14.75
C LEU A 199 8.67 -4.31 -14.25
N GLN A 200 9.39 -5.33 -13.79
CA GLN A 200 10.79 -5.20 -13.34
C GLN A 200 11.71 -4.73 -14.47
N SER A 201 11.51 -5.25 -15.69
CA SER A 201 12.26 -4.80 -16.87
C SER A 201 11.96 -3.34 -17.22
N LEU A 202 10.70 -2.91 -17.17
CA LEU A 202 10.32 -1.52 -17.42
C LEU A 202 10.89 -0.56 -16.38
N LEU A 203 10.97 -0.99 -15.12
CA LEU A 203 11.44 -0.20 -13.99
C LEU A 203 12.96 -0.23 -13.77
N ASP A 204 13.68 -1.12 -14.47
CA ASP A 204 15.10 -1.42 -14.23
C ASP A 204 15.40 -1.69 -12.73
N ALA A 205 14.51 -2.46 -12.10
CA ALA A 205 14.61 -2.78 -10.68
C ALA A 205 13.90 -4.09 -10.35
N ASP A 206 14.44 -4.83 -9.39
CA ASP A 206 13.77 -5.98 -8.80
C ASP A 206 12.69 -5.56 -7.80
N PHE A 207 11.70 -6.42 -7.57
CA PHE A 207 10.70 -6.22 -6.52
C PHE A 207 11.16 -6.87 -5.21
N GLU A 208 11.34 -6.06 -4.17
CA GLU A 208 11.49 -6.54 -2.80
C GLU A 208 10.13 -6.91 -2.20
N ASN A 209 9.10 -6.12 -2.47
CA ASN A 209 7.74 -6.43 -2.07
C ASN A 209 6.71 -5.69 -2.92
N THR A 210 5.48 -6.20 -2.91
CA THR A 210 4.35 -5.61 -3.61
C THR A 210 3.11 -5.73 -2.77
N PHE A 211 2.36 -4.65 -2.70
CA PHE A 211 1.18 -4.56 -1.87
C PHE A 211 0.01 -3.95 -2.64
N THR A 212 -1.21 -4.30 -2.23
CA THR A 212 -2.44 -3.81 -2.85
C THR A 212 -3.52 -3.53 -1.82
N SER A 213 -4.26 -2.45 -2.01
CA SER A 213 -5.33 -2.00 -1.13
C SER A 213 -6.41 -1.25 -1.91
N TRP A 214 -7.65 -1.31 -1.45
CA TRP A 214 -8.80 -0.73 -2.14
C TRP A 214 -9.58 0.21 -1.23
N ASP A 215 -10.16 1.21 -1.86
CA ASP A 215 -11.19 2.07 -1.30
C ASP A 215 -12.43 1.92 -2.20
N PHE A 216 -13.36 1.08 -1.76
CA PHE A 216 -14.54 0.73 -2.54
C PHE A 216 -15.53 1.88 -2.66
N ASP A 217 -15.63 2.74 -1.66
CA ASP A 217 -16.50 3.93 -1.68
C ASP A 217 -16.05 4.93 -2.75
N ARG A 218 -14.72 5.07 -2.92
CA ARG A 218 -14.13 5.96 -3.93
C ARG A 218 -13.92 5.28 -5.29
N ASP A 219 -14.23 3.98 -5.44
CA ASP A 219 -13.90 3.16 -6.62
C ASP A 219 -12.41 3.33 -7.00
N LYS A 220 -11.52 3.15 -6.00
CA LYS A 220 -10.07 3.34 -6.11
C LYS A 220 -9.28 2.16 -5.56
N SER A 221 -8.07 2.01 -6.06
CA SER A 221 -7.08 1.14 -5.45
C SER A 221 -5.67 1.69 -5.57
N VAL A 222 -4.80 1.19 -4.70
CA VAL A 222 -3.38 1.51 -4.66
C VAL A 222 -2.59 0.22 -4.77
N PHE A 223 -1.66 0.19 -5.73
CA PHE A 223 -0.48 -0.66 -5.63
C PHE A 223 0.68 0.15 -5.09
N LEU A 224 1.47 -0.44 -4.21
CA LEU A 224 2.81 0.08 -3.98
C LEU A 224 3.88 -0.98 -3.98
N PHE A 225 4.93 -0.66 -4.74
CA PHE A 225 6.06 -1.51 -5.05
C PHE A 225 7.26 -1.01 -4.27
N ILE A 226 7.87 -1.93 -3.53
CA ILE A 226 9.17 -1.71 -2.90
C ILE A 226 10.23 -2.26 -3.86
N LEU A 227 11.04 -1.37 -4.39
CA LEU A 227 11.99 -1.66 -5.46
C LEU A 227 13.40 -1.85 -4.90
N LYS A 228 14.16 -2.74 -5.55
CA LYS A 228 15.61 -2.87 -5.46
C LYS A 228 16.22 -2.44 -6.80
N PRO A 229 16.65 -1.18 -6.93
CA PRO A 229 17.31 -0.70 -8.14
C PRO A 229 18.55 -1.54 -8.46
N HIS A 230 18.75 -1.89 -9.74
CA HIS A 230 19.97 -2.56 -10.17
C HIS A 230 21.21 -1.66 -10.06
N ASN A 231 21.00 -0.34 -10.21
CA ASN A 231 22.04 0.68 -10.04
C ASN A 231 21.63 1.68 -8.93
N PRO A 232 22.46 1.88 -7.89
CA PRO A 232 22.15 2.73 -6.73
C PRO A 232 22.27 4.23 -6.99
#